data_AF-A0A2N6T287-F1
#
_entry.id   AF-A0A2N6T287-F1
#
_cell.length_a   1.000
_cell.length_b   1.000
_cell.length_c   1.000
_cell.angle_alpha   90.00
_cell.angle_beta   90.00
_cell.angle_gamma   90.00
#
_symmetry.space_group_name_H-M   'P 1'
#
loop_
_entity.id
_entity.type
_entity.pdbx_description
1 polymer ?
#
loop_
_entity_poly.entity_id
_entity_poly.type
_entity_poly.pdbx_seq_one_letter_code
_entity_poly.pdbx_strand_id
1 'polypeptide(L)'
;MTIARAERAEIVRGRHHSEWWEELDRMRNTGDLAGAEALLIEMRDAVERSSEIAGWAIPFGPAQGLLALYKSQGDDAAALAEVRRFIKATLETVNIDPEGGNTGLRRALEWLAVLDR
;
A
#
# COMPACT_ATOMS: atom_id res chain seq x y z
N MET A 1 -15.25 -17.67 -10.49
CA MET A 1 -15.06 -17.86 -9.02
C MET A 1 -13.97 -16.96 -8.42
N THR A 2 -13.26 -16.14 -9.22
CA THR A 2 -12.05 -15.43 -8.80
C THR A 2 -12.32 -14.05 -8.18
N ILE A 3 -13.29 -13.29 -8.71
CA ILE A 3 -13.59 -11.91 -8.27
C ILE A 3 -14.11 -11.87 -6.82
N ALA A 4 -15.12 -12.66 -6.48
CA ALA A 4 -15.65 -12.71 -5.11
C ALA A 4 -14.61 -13.13 -4.05
N ARG A 5 -13.54 -13.83 -4.47
CA ARG A 5 -12.43 -14.17 -3.57
C ARG A 5 -11.46 -12.99 -3.41
N ALA A 6 -11.22 -12.22 -4.46
CA ALA A 6 -10.44 -10.99 -4.41
C ALA A 6 -11.13 -9.92 -3.54
N GLU A 7 -12.43 -9.69 -3.75
CA GLU A 7 -13.24 -8.76 -2.92
C GLU A 7 -13.21 -9.13 -1.43
N ARG A 8 -13.23 -10.43 -1.09
CA ARG A 8 -13.09 -10.87 0.30
C ARG A 8 -11.70 -10.63 0.88
N ALA A 9 -10.66 -10.62 0.04
CA ALA A 9 -9.30 -10.32 0.48
C ALA A 9 -9.11 -8.84 0.85
N GLU A 10 -9.98 -7.96 0.33
CA GLU A 10 -9.97 -6.52 0.61
C GLU A 10 -10.56 -6.14 1.97
N ILE A 11 -11.06 -7.12 2.73
CA ILE A 11 -11.66 -6.91 4.05
C ILE A 11 -10.59 -6.90 5.14
N VAL A 12 -10.48 -5.77 5.82
CA VAL A 12 -9.60 -5.52 6.97
C VAL A 12 -10.47 -5.26 8.19
N ARG A 13 -10.30 -6.05 9.26
CA ARG A 13 -11.05 -5.91 10.52
C ARG A 13 -12.58 -5.81 10.32
N GLY A 14 -13.11 -6.55 9.35
CA GLY A 14 -14.55 -6.61 9.05
C GLY A 14 -15.10 -5.48 8.17
N ARG A 15 -14.25 -4.59 7.64
CA ARG A 15 -14.62 -3.50 6.71
C ARG A 15 -13.76 -3.53 5.46
N HIS A 16 -14.21 -2.93 4.37
CA HIS A 16 -13.37 -2.78 3.18
C HIS A 16 -12.17 -1.88 3.49
N HIS A 17 -10.98 -2.21 2.94
CA HIS A 17 -9.74 -1.49 3.26
C HIS A 17 -9.85 0.04 3.07
N SER A 18 -10.62 0.49 2.07
CA SER A 18 -10.79 1.92 1.77
C SER A 18 -11.60 2.69 2.82
N GLU A 19 -12.31 2.01 3.71
CA GLU A 19 -13.12 2.65 4.76
C GLU A 19 -12.26 3.09 5.97
N TRP A 20 -10.99 2.69 6.01
CA TRP A 20 -10.10 2.96 7.14
C TRP A 20 -9.34 4.29 7.05
N TRP A 21 -9.43 5.03 5.95
CA TRP A 21 -8.65 6.28 5.77
C TRP A 21 -8.99 7.35 6.81
N GLU A 22 -10.26 7.54 7.16
CA GLU A 22 -10.66 8.49 8.21
C GLU A 22 -10.18 8.05 9.60
N GLU A 23 -10.14 6.75 9.86
CA GLU A 23 -9.59 6.19 11.09
C GLU A 23 -8.09 6.45 11.19
N LEU A 24 -7.36 6.25 10.10
CA LEU A 24 -5.93 6.52 10.02
C LEU A 24 -5.62 7.99 10.31
N ASP A 25 -6.39 8.91 9.74
CA ASP A 25 -6.23 10.33 10.02
C ASP A 25 -6.46 10.63 11.51
N ARG A 26 -7.47 10.00 12.13
CA ARG A 26 -7.72 10.14 13.56
C ARG A 26 -6.56 9.60 14.39
N MET A 27 -6.10 8.38 14.12
CA MET A 27 -4.98 7.74 14.83
C MET A 27 -3.72 8.62 14.77
N ARG A 28 -3.40 9.15 13.58
CA ARG A 28 -2.26 10.06 13.39
C ARG A 28 -2.42 11.36 14.18
N ASN A 29 -3.62 11.95 14.18
CA ASN A 29 -3.91 13.17 14.93
C ASN A 29 -3.90 12.97 16.45
N THR A 30 -4.23 11.78 16.94
CA THR A 30 -4.19 11.44 18.37
C THR A 30 -2.83 10.88 18.81
N GLY A 31 -1.85 10.77 17.90
CA GLY A 31 -0.51 10.26 18.18
C GLY A 31 -0.41 8.73 18.28
N ASP A 32 -1.45 7.99 17.90
CA ASP A 32 -1.41 6.51 17.80
C ASP A 32 -0.75 6.08 16.49
N LEU A 33 0.55 6.40 16.36
CA LEU A 33 1.32 6.11 15.16
C LEU A 33 1.53 4.60 14.96
N ALA A 34 1.69 3.85 16.07
CA ALA A 34 1.84 2.40 16.03
C ALA A 34 0.55 1.71 15.55
N GLY A 35 -0.62 2.17 16.03
CA GLY A 35 -1.92 1.69 15.54
C GLY A 35 -2.14 2.04 14.07
N ALA A 36 -1.77 3.25 13.65
CA ALA A 36 -1.84 3.67 12.26
C ALA A 36 -0.94 2.82 11.34
N GLU A 37 0.29 2.52 11.78
CA GLU A 37 1.21 1.65 11.05
C GLU A 37 0.65 0.24 10.89
N ALA A 38 0.18 -0.37 11.98
CA ALA A 38 -0.40 -1.71 11.95
C ALA A 38 -1.61 -1.79 11.00
N LEU A 39 -2.49 -0.79 11.03
CA LEU A 39 -3.66 -0.73 10.16
C LEU A 39 -3.27 -0.56 8.68
N LEU A 40 -2.27 0.28 8.40
CA LEU A 40 -1.76 0.45 7.02
C LEU A 40 -1.10 -0.82 6.48
N ILE A 41 -0.38 -1.58 7.32
CA ILE A 41 0.18 -2.89 6.95
C ILE A 41 -0.94 -3.87 6.60
N GLU A 42 -2.00 -3.95 7.42
CA GLU A 42 -3.14 -4.81 7.12
C GLU A 42 -3.85 -4.41 5.81
N MET A 43 -4.05 -3.10 5.58
CA MET A 43 -4.63 -2.60 4.33
C MET A 43 -3.76 -2.93 3.11
N ARG A 44 -2.44 -2.79 3.23
CA ARG A 44 -1.46 -3.12 2.18
C ARG A 44 -1.51 -4.61 1.83
N ASP A 45 -1.46 -5.47 2.84
CA ASP A 45 -1.46 -6.92 2.63
C ASP A 45 -2.80 -7.38 2.01
N ALA A 46 -3.92 -6.76 2.41
CA ALA A 46 -5.24 -7.00 1.83
C ALA A 46 -5.31 -6.65 0.33
N VAL A 47 -4.86 -5.45 -0.06
CA VAL A 47 -4.92 -5.02 -1.47
C VAL A 47 -3.95 -5.81 -2.34
N GLU A 48 -2.76 -6.14 -1.84
CA GLU A 48 -1.80 -6.99 -2.56
C GLU A 48 -2.40 -8.38 -2.79
N ARG A 49 -3.03 -8.94 -1.76
CA ARG A 49 -3.65 -10.25 -1.89
C ARG A 49 -4.83 -10.25 -2.86
N SER A 50 -5.64 -9.19 -2.85
CA SER A 50 -6.73 -9.00 -3.82
C SER A 50 -6.19 -8.95 -5.24
N SER A 51 -5.18 -8.11 -5.48
CA SER A 51 -4.50 -7.94 -6.77
C SER A 51 -3.88 -9.24 -7.27
N GLU A 52 -3.23 -10.03 -6.41
CA GLU A 52 -2.73 -11.37 -6.77
C GLU A 52 -3.84 -12.32 -7.22
N ILE A 53 -4.99 -12.31 -6.53
CA ILE A 53 -6.11 -13.19 -6.84
C ILE A 53 -6.79 -12.76 -8.15
N ALA A 54 -7.00 -11.45 -8.32
CA ALA A 54 -7.67 -10.89 -9.50
C ALA A 54 -6.76 -10.81 -10.72
N GLY A 55 -5.44 -10.85 -10.54
CA GLY A 55 -4.46 -10.56 -11.57
C GLY A 55 -4.51 -9.09 -11.98
N TRP A 56 -4.64 -8.17 -11.03
CA TRP A 56 -4.71 -6.72 -11.27
C TRP A 56 -3.48 -6.00 -10.72
N ALA A 57 -3.26 -4.77 -11.16
CA ALA A 57 -2.21 -3.92 -10.59
C ALA A 57 -2.45 -3.70 -9.09
N ILE A 58 -1.37 -3.62 -8.32
CA ILE A 58 -1.42 -3.37 -6.87
C ILE A 58 -1.68 -1.87 -6.63
N PRO A 59 -2.75 -1.49 -5.90
CA PRO A 59 -2.97 -0.11 -5.48
C PRO A 59 -1.85 0.40 -4.57
N PHE A 60 -1.23 1.53 -4.93
CA PHE A 60 -0.13 2.10 -4.14
C PHE A 60 -0.57 2.80 -2.85
N GLY A 61 -1.87 3.08 -2.67
CA GLY A 61 -2.39 3.90 -1.57
C GLY A 61 -1.87 3.50 -0.18
N PRO A 62 -2.09 2.25 0.28
CA PRO A 62 -1.61 1.80 1.60
C PRO A 62 -0.09 1.86 1.75
N ALA A 63 0.67 1.42 0.74
CA ALA A 63 2.13 1.52 0.74
C ALA A 63 2.59 2.98 0.84
N GLN A 64 1.97 3.89 0.07
CA GLN A 64 2.24 5.33 0.14
C GLN A 64 1.90 5.91 1.54
N GLY A 65 0.85 5.41 2.19
CA GLY A 65 0.51 5.76 3.56
C GLY A 65 1.62 5.41 4.54
N LEU A 66 2.18 4.19 4.44
CA LEU A 66 3.34 3.76 5.23
C LEU A 66 4.56 4.63 4.96
N LEU A 67 4.88 4.91 3.69
CA LEU A 67 5.99 5.80 3.33
C LEU A 67 5.86 7.17 4.00
N ALA A 68 4.68 7.79 3.91
CA ALA A 68 4.42 9.08 4.54
C ALA A 68 4.51 9.01 6.06
N LEU A 69 4.05 7.91 6.67
CA LEU A 69 4.14 7.69 8.11
C LEU A 69 5.59 7.55 8.58
N TYR A 70 6.41 6.73 7.91
CA TYR A 70 7.83 6.57 8.23
C TYR A 70 8.61 7.87 8.02
N LYS A 71 8.36 8.59 6.92
CA LYS A 71 8.92 9.92 6.70
C LYS A 71 8.57 10.90 7.82
N SER A 72 7.33 10.90 8.30
CA SER A 72 6.91 11.80 9.38
C SER A 72 7.59 11.51 10.72
N GLN A 73 8.11 10.29 10.89
CA GLN A 73 8.88 9.86 12.06
C GLN A 73 10.40 10.05 11.87
N GLY A 74 10.84 10.50 10.69
CA GLY A 74 12.27 10.58 10.33
C GLY A 74 12.92 9.23 10.02
N ASP A 75 12.13 8.17 9.83
CA ASP A 75 12.62 6.83 9.51
C ASP A 75 12.70 6.63 7.99
N ASP A 76 13.70 7.26 7.38
CA ASP A 76 13.96 7.14 5.94
C ASP A 76 14.35 5.72 5.53
N ALA A 77 14.93 4.93 6.44
CA ALA A 77 15.30 3.55 6.19
C ALA A 77 14.05 2.66 6.03
N ALA A 78 13.07 2.80 6.92
CA ALA A 78 11.79 2.10 6.81
C ALA A 78 11.01 2.55 5.57
N ALA A 79 11.00 3.85 5.26
CA ALA A 79 10.41 4.35 4.02
C ALA A 79 11.07 3.73 2.77
N LEU A 80 12.41 3.67 2.73
CA LEU A 80 13.12 3.05 1.61
C LEU A 80 12.86 1.54 1.51
N ALA A 81 12.76 0.84 2.64
CA ALA A 81 12.43 -0.58 2.67
C ALA A 81 11.03 -0.85 2.10
N GLU A 82 10.03 -0.06 2.49
CA GLU A 82 8.65 -0.22 2.03
C GLU A 82 8.49 0.09 0.54
N VAL A 83 9.15 1.13 0.01
CA VAL A 83 9.04 1.45 -1.43
C VAL A 83 9.69 0.35 -2.28
N ARG A 84 10.84 -0.18 -1.84
CA ARG A 84 11.52 -1.29 -2.54
C ARG A 84 10.68 -2.57 -2.48
N ARG A 85 10.00 -2.83 -1.36
CA ARG A 85 9.06 -3.95 -1.20
C ARG A 85 7.89 -3.85 -2.17
N PHE A 86 7.23 -2.69 -2.24
CA PHE A 86 6.10 -2.47 -3.17
C PHE A 86 6.51 -2.64 -4.64
N ILE A 87 7.67 -2.09 -5.03
CA ILE A 87 8.20 -2.24 -6.40
C ILE A 87 8.41 -3.72 -6.71
N LYS A 88 9.05 -4.46 -5.80
CA LYS A 88 9.27 -5.91 -5.97
C LYS A 88 7.94 -6.65 -6.13
N ALA A 89 6.99 -6.45 -5.21
CA ALA A 89 5.68 -7.09 -5.28
C ALA A 89 4.97 -6.79 -6.61
N THR A 90 4.94 -5.51 -7.02
CA THR A 90 4.29 -5.09 -8.27
C THR A 90 4.92 -5.73 -9.52
N LEU A 91 6.25 -5.89 -9.54
CA LEU A 91 6.95 -6.55 -10.64
C LEU A 91 6.71 -8.07 -10.66
N GLU A 92 6.42 -8.69 -9.52
CA GLU A 92 6.12 -10.12 -9.40
C GLU A 92 4.65 -10.45 -9.76
N THR A 93 3.71 -9.53 -9.59
CA THR A 93 2.26 -9.76 -9.81
C THR A 93 1.80 -9.54 -11.26
N VAL A 94 2.72 -9.34 -12.21
CA VAL A 94 2.58 -9.21 -13.68
C VAL A 94 1.14 -9.37 -14.23
N ASN A 95 0.38 -8.28 -14.28
CA ASN A 95 -0.61 -8.09 -15.35
C ASN A 95 -0.47 -6.65 -15.86
N ILE A 96 0.29 -6.54 -16.94
CA ILE A 96 0.78 -5.30 -17.51
C ILE A 96 -0.26 -4.85 -18.53
N ASP A 97 -1.01 -3.78 -18.23
CA ASP A 97 -1.53 -2.92 -19.29
C ASP A 97 -0.55 -1.72 -19.44
N PRO A 98 0.30 -1.73 -20.46
CA PRO A 98 1.31 -0.70 -20.68
C PRO A 98 0.74 0.58 -21.30
N GLU A 99 -0.47 0.56 -21.88
CA GLU A 99 -1.08 1.75 -22.50
C GLU A 99 -1.94 2.56 -21.50
N GLY A 100 -2.27 1.98 -20.33
CA GLY A 100 -3.26 2.50 -19.38
C GLY A 100 -2.79 2.88 -17.95
N GLY A 101 -1.50 2.90 -17.63
CA GLY A 101 -1.04 3.56 -16.40
C GLY A 101 -1.10 2.75 -15.10
N ASN A 102 -0.03 2.01 -14.81
CA ASN A 102 0.32 1.63 -13.44
C ASN A 102 0.88 2.86 -12.69
N THR A 103 -0.01 3.81 -12.37
CA THR A 103 0.32 5.03 -11.65
C THR A 103 0.94 4.76 -10.28
N GLY A 104 0.65 3.59 -9.69
CA GLY A 104 1.26 3.11 -8.46
C GLY A 104 2.76 2.87 -8.60
N LEU A 105 3.17 2.05 -9.58
CA LEU A 105 4.58 1.78 -9.86
C LEU A 105 5.35 3.06 -10.21
N ARG A 106 4.77 3.94 -11.03
CA ARG A 106 5.40 5.24 -11.34
C ARG A 106 5.66 6.06 -10.08
N ARG A 107 4.65 6.22 -9.21
CA ARG A 107 4.79 6.96 -7.95
C ARG A 107 5.82 6.30 -7.03
N ALA A 108 5.86 4.98 -6.95
CA ALA A 108 6.86 4.27 -6.16
C ALA A 108 8.30 4.54 -6.65
N LEU A 109 8.52 4.56 -7.97
CA LEU A 109 9.82 4.91 -8.55
C LEU A 109 10.21 6.38 -8.28
N GLU A 110 9.25 7.31 -8.31
CA GLU A 110 9.47 8.71 -7.93
C GLU A 110 9.93 8.83 -6.47
N TRP A 111 9.28 8.09 -5.56
CA TRP A 111 9.68 8.03 -4.15
C TRP A 111 11.08 7.44 -3.96
N LEU A 112 11.40 6.34 -4.66
CA LEU A 112 12.71 5.72 -4.60
C LEU A 112 13.81 6.72 -5.01
N ALA A 113 13.60 7.50 -6.08
CA ALA A 113 14.57 8.49 -6.56
C ALA A 113 14.81 9.66 -5.59
N VAL A 114 13.88 9.90 -4.66
CA VAL A 114 14.02 10.91 -3.59
C VAL A 114 14.73 10.31 -2.36
N LEU A 115 14.44 9.05 -2.04
CA LEU A 115 14.95 8.37 -0.83
C LEU A 115 16.38 7.83 -0.98
N ASP A 116 16.83 7.54 -2.20
CA ASP A 116 18.16 6.94 -2.49
C ASP A 116 19.28 7.98 -2.64
N ARG A 117 19.10 9.21 -2.13
CA ARG A 117 20.03 10.35 -2.26
C ARG A 117 20.86 10.58 -1.02
#